data_AF-D4XRS5-F1
#
_entry.id   AF-D4XRS5-F1
#
_cell.length_a   1.000
_cell.length_b   1.000
_cell.length_c   1.000
_cell.angle_alpha   90.00
_cell.angle_beta   90.00
_cell.angle_gamma   90.00
#
_symmetry.space_group_name_H-M   'P 1'
#
loop_
_entity.id
_entity.type
_entity.pdbx_description
1 polymer ?
#
loop_
_entity_poly.entity_id
_entity_poly.type
_entity_poly.pdbx_seq_one_letter_code
_entity_poly.pdbx_strand_id
1 'polypeptide(L)'
;MRYAAKRKQEISVSKSPVENVIPLEQPVKIYTAIELAAMPLSKMNAAIEAQERFYMLEETTHMGGQAIAVRRLMEDGYLLIQVKEKSRTRYKINNEFIPPRIIRQLEKRGLVKLGG
;
A
#
# COMPACT_ATOMS: atom_id res chain seq x y z
N MET A 1 -0.05 -24.27 -52.53
CA MET A 1 -0.27 -23.61 -51.23
C MET A 1 0.96 -22.81 -50.86
N ARG A 2 0.89 -21.47 -50.83
CA ARG A 2 1.99 -20.61 -50.37
C ARG A 2 1.78 -20.30 -48.89
N TYR A 3 2.61 -20.87 -48.02
CA TYR A 3 2.57 -20.58 -46.59
C TYR A 3 3.13 -19.17 -46.34
N ALA A 4 2.30 -18.26 -45.83
CA ALA A 4 2.73 -16.94 -45.41
C ALA A 4 3.60 -17.07 -44.14
N ALA A 5 4.88 -16.69 -44.24
CA ALA A 5 5.77 -16.62 -43.10
C ALA A 5 5.32 -15.49 -42.16
N LYS A 6 4.81 -15.85 -40.97
CA LYS A 6 4.52 -14.88 -39.90
C LYS A 6 5.82 -14.24 -39.44
N ARG A 7 6.01 -12.98 -39.81
CA ARG A 7 7.08 -12.09 -39.31
C ARG A 7 6.94 -11.98 -37.79
N LYS A 8 7.81 -12.65 -37.03
CA LYS A 8 7.92 -12.47 -35.58
C LYS A 8 8.41 -11.04 -35.35
N GLN A 9 7.54 -10.19 -34.80
CA GLN A 9 7.96 -8.91 -34.25
C GLN A 9 8.84 -9.22 -33.04
N GLU A 10 10.13 -8.90 -33.14
CA GLU A 10 11.01 -8.84 -31.98
C GLU A 10 10.63 -7.60 -31.18
N ILE A 11 9.70 -7.78 -30.25
CA ILE A 11 9.46 -6.78 -29.22
C ILE A 11 10.67 -6.87 -28.28
N SER A 12 11.65 -5.99 -28.46
CA SER A 12 12.75 -5.82 -27.52
C SER A 12 12.19 -5.20 -26.24
N VAL A 13 11.56 -6.01 -25.38
CA VAL A 13 11.14 -5.56 -24.05
C VAL A 13 12.40 -5.51 -23.19
N SER A 14 12.83 -4.30 -22.84
CA SER A 14 13.91 -4.08 -21.88
C SER A 14 13.61 -4.88 -20.60
N LYS A 15 14.57 -5.70 -20.20
CA LYS A 15 14.40 -6.84 -19.28
C LYS A 15 14.67 -6.47 -17.82
N SER A 16 14.53 -5.21 -17.45
CA SER A 16 14.81 -4.75 -16.08
C SER A 16 13.50 -4.60 -15.30
N PRO A 17 13.39 -5.15 -14.09
CA PRO A 17 12.23 -4.95 -13.22
C PRO A 17 11.97 -3.46 -12.98
N VAL A 18 10.71 -3.04 -13.04
CA VAL A 18 10.33 -1.67 -12.67
C VAL A 18 10.14 -1.65 -11.16
N GLU A 19 10.92 -0.81 -10.48
CA GLU A 19 10.83 -0.62 -9.04
C GLU A 19 10.12 0.69 -8.72
N ASN A 20 9.04 0.62 -7.94
CA ASN A 20 8.29 1.78 -7.48
C ASN A 20 8.30 1.82 -5.96
N VAL A 21 8.67 2.96 -5.37
CA VAL A 21 8.66 3.16 -3.93
C VAL A 21 7.24 3.52 -3.51
N ILE A 22 6.70 2.78 -2.54
CA ILE A 22 5.38 3.01 -1.96
C ILE A 22 5.58 3.70 -0.60
N PRO A 23 5.14 4.96 -0.43
CA PRO A 23 5.24 5.64 0.86
C PRO A 23 4.26 5.06 1.89
N LEU A 24 4.59 5.22 3.17
CA LEU A 24 3.64 5.00 4.26
C LEU A 24 2.70 6.21 4.32
N GLU A 25 1.41 5.95 4.18
CA GLU A 25 0.37 6.95 4.30
C GLU A 25 -0.12 7.06 5.75
N GLN A 26 -0.63 8.23 6.11
CA GLN A 26 -1.35 8.45 7.36
C GLN A 26 -2.83 8.70 7.04
N PRO A 27 -3.62 7.64 6.82
CA PRO A 27 -4.98 7.74 6.29
C PRO A 27 -5.93 8.47 7.25
N VAL A 28 -5.66 8.40 8.56
CA VAL A 28 -6.42 9.11 9.59
C VAL A 28 -5.45 9.73 10.60
N LYS A 29 -5.55 11.05 10.77
CA LYS A 29 -4.89 11.75 11.87
C LYS A 29 -5.72 11.56 13.13
N ILE A 30 -5.09 11.06 14.20
CA ILE A 30 -5.73 10.98 15.52
C ILE A 30 -5.57 12.33 16.21
N TYR A 31 -6.66 13.07 16.32
CA TYR A 31 -6.74 14.32 17.07
C TYR A 31 -7.02 14.07 18.54
N THR A 32 -6.44 14.90 19.39
CA THR A 32 -6.78 14.98 20.82
C THR A 32 -8.12 15.68 21.03
N ALA A 33 -8.71 15.50 22.21
CA ALA A 33 -9.95 16.19 22.57
C ALA A 33 -9.82 17.72 22.49
N ILE A 34 -8.66 18.26 22.86
CA ILE A 34 -8.39 19.71 22.80
C ILE A 34 -8.32 20.19 21.35
N GLU A 35 -7.64 19.44 20.48
CA GLU A 35 -7.57 19.78 19.05
C GLU A 35 -8.94 19.70 18.37
N LEU A 36 -9.75 18.68 18.68
CA LEU A 36 -11.12 18.54 18.15
C LEU A 36 -12.01 19.71 18.60
N ALA A 37 -11.94 20.10 19.87
CA ALA A 37 -12.71 21.21 20.41
C ALA A 37 -12.34 22.56 19.79
N ALA A 38 -11.12 22.71 19.27
CA ALA A 38 -10.67 23.91 18.56
C ALA A 38 -11.13 23.98 17.10
N MET A 39 -11.75 22.92 16.56
CA MET A 39 -12.19 22.87 15.16
C MET A 39 -13.62 23.39 14.96
N PRO A 40 -13.96 23.90 13.75
CA PRO A 40 -15.35 24.10 13.36
C PRO A 40 -16.14 22.78 13.44
N LEU A 41 -17.39 22.84 13.92
CA LEU A 41 -18.26 21.67 14.14
C LEU A 41 -18.30 20.68 12.96
N SER A 42 -18.38 21.19 11.72
CA SER A 42 -18.37 20.35 10.52
C SER A 42 -17.08 19.55 10.35
N LYS A 43 -15.92 20.17 10.63
CA LYS A 43 -14.60 19.49 10.57
C LYS A 43 -14.40 18.53 11.72
N MET A 44 -14.88 18.89 12.92
CA MET A 44 -14.85 18.02 14.10
C MET A 44 -15.64 16.72 13.83
N ASN A 45 -16.87 16.82 13.34
CA ASN A 45 -17.71 15.66 13.05
C ASN A 45 -17.07 14.75 11.99
N ALA A 46 -16.53 15.33 10.91
CA ALA A 46 -15.83 14.56 9.89
C ALA A 46 -14.57 13.86 10.43
N ALA A 47 -13.82 14.51 11.33
CA ALA A 47 -12.65 13.93 11.96
C ALA A 47 -13.03 12.77 12.90
N ILE A 48 -14.06 12.94 13.71
CA ILE A 48 -14.59 11.88 14.60
C ILE A 48 -15.03 10.67 13.77
N GLU A 49 -15.83 10.88 12.72
CA GLU A 49 -16.30 9.80 11.86
C GLU A 49 -15.14 9.04 11.19
N ALA A 50 -14.10 9.75 10.74
CA ALA A 50 -12.90 9.12 10.18
C ALA A 50 -12.14 8.29 11.23
N GLN A 51 -12.00 8.80 12.45
CA GLN A 51 -11.38 8.08 13.57
C GLN A 51 -12.17 6.83 13.96
N GLU A 52 -13.50 6.93 14.06
CA GLU A 52 -14.37 5.81 14.39
C GLU A 52 -14.33 4.71 13.32
N ARG A 53 -14.38 5.08 12.04
CA ARG A 53 -14.26 4.12 10.93
C ARG A 53 -12.93 3.38 10.97
N PHE A 54 -11.83 4.09 11.24
CA PHE A 54 -10.51 3.49 11.36
C PHE A 54 -10.43 2.54 12.58
N TYR A 55 -10.97 2.97 13.73
CA TYR A 55 -11.04 2.15 14.93
C TYR A 55 -11.86 0.86 14.69
N MET A 56 -13.05 0.98 14.12
CA MET A 56 -13.92 -0.17 13.82
C MET A 56 -13.26 -1.13 12.83
N LEU A 57 -12.52 -0.62 11.83
CA LEU A 57 -11.78 -1.45 10.89
C LEU A 57 -10.68 -2.26 11.61
N GLU A 58 -9.96 -1.65 12.54
CA GLU A 58 -8.91 -2.33 13.30
C GLU A 58 -9.47 -3.38 14.26
N GLU A 59 -10.58 -3.08 14.95
CA GLU A 59 -11.23 -4.04 15.84
C GLU A 59 -11.85 -5.23 15.11
N THR A 60 -12.43 -5.02 13.93
CA THR A 60 -13.14 -6.09 13.22
C THR A 60 -12.22 -6.97 12.38
N THR A 61 -11.10 -6.45 11.90
CA THR A 61 -10.26 -7.17 10.92
C THR A 61 -8.87 -7.55 11.41
N HIS A 62 -8.42 -6.99 12.54
CA HIS A 62 -7.11 -7.17 13.19
C HIS A 62 -5.91 -7.42 12.25
N MET A 63 -4.93 -6.52 12.27
CA MET A 63 -3.74 -6.69 11.44
C MET A 63 -2.90 -7.88 11.92
N GLY A 64 -2.51 -8.77 11.00
CA GLY A 64 -1.63 -9.89 11.34
C GLY A 64 -0.25 -9.40 11.77
N GLY A 65 0.42 -10.15 12.65
CA GLY A 65 1.73 -9.76 13.20
C GLY A 65 2.79 -9.40 12.14
N GLN A 66 2.76 -10.08 10.99
CA GLN A 66 3.64 -9.74 9.86
C GLN A 66 3.32 -8.38 9.24
N ALA A 67 2.05 -8.01 9.10
CA ALA A 67 1.68 -6.69 8.56
C ALA A 67 2.02 -5.56 9.54
N ILE A 68 1.87 -5.81 10.86
CA ILE A 68 2.34 -4.90 11.91
C ILE A 68 3.86 -4.69 11.79
N ALA A 69 4.63 -5.77 11.62
CA ALA A 69 6.08 -5.68 11.47
C ALA A 69 6.48 -4.86 10.22
N VAL A 70 5.80 -5.06 9.09
CA VAL A 70 6.05 -4.27 7.87
C VAL A 70 5.74 -2.78 8.11
N ARG A 71 4.63 -2.46 8.77
CA ARG A 71 4.29 -1.09 9.13
C ARG A 71 5.40 -0.44 9.98
N ARG A 72 5.87 -1.14 11.02
CA ARG A 72 6.95 -0.64 11.90
C ARG A 72 8.24 -0.39 11.12
N LEU A 73 8.63 -1.31 10.24
CA LEU A 73 9.79 -1.10 9.37
C LEU A 73 9.63 0.16 8.50
N MET A 74 8.43 0.41 7.96
CA MET A 74 8.19 1.64 7.20
C MET A 74 8.24 2.90 8.09
N GLU A 75 7.75 2.83 9.32
CA GLU A 75 7.86 3.91 10.33
C GLU A 75 9.34 4.17 10.71
N ASP A 76 10.17 3.12 10.77
CA ASP A 76 11.62 3.18 11.01
C ASP A 76 12.41 3.69 9.79
N GLY A 77 11.74 4.02 8.68
CA GLY A 77 12.34 4.60 7.48
C GLY A 77 12.70 3.61 6.37
N TYR A 78 12.37 2.33 6.50
CA TYR A 78 12.59 1.36 5.42
C TYR A 78 11.58 1.56 4.29
N LEU A 79 12.08 1.58 3.06
CA LEU A 79 11.25 1.79 1.87
C LEU A 79 10.55 0.49 1.45
N LEU A 80 9.22 0.52 1.37
CA LEU A 80 8.46 -0.52 0.70
C LEU A 80 8.57 -0.31 -0.82
N ILE A 81 9.06 -1.32 -1.52
CA ILE A 81 9.29 -1.25 -2.97
C ILE A 81 8.41 -2.30 -3.65
N GLN A 82 7.60 -1.84 -4.61
CA GLN A 82 6.87 -2.67 -5.54
C GLN A 82 7.77 -2.98 -6.74
N VAL A 83 8.02 -4.26 -6.98
CA VAL A 83 8.79 -4.76 -8.11
C VAL A 83 7.81 -5.37 -9.12
N LYS A 84 7.65 -4.73 -10.29
CA LYS A 84 6.83 -5.23 -11.39
C LYS A 84 7.72 -5.94 -12.42
N GLU A 85 7.51 -7.24 -12.60
CA GLU A 85 8.20 -8.10 -13.56
C GLU A 85 7.20 -8.74 -14.52
N LYS A 86 7.07 -8.20 -15.73
CA LYS A 86 6.12 -8.68 -16.77
C LYS A 86 4.68 -8.77 -16.24
N SER A 87 4.27 -9.94 -15.74
CA SER A 87 2.94 -10.23 -15.20
C SER A 87 2.90 -10.41 -13.67
N ARG A 88 4.03 -10.31 -12.99
CA ARG A 88 4.14 -10.54 -11.54
C ARG A 88 4.47 -9.24 -10.82
N THR A 89 3.70 -8.97 -9.77
CA THR A 89 3.96 -7.89 -8.82
C THR A 89 4.46 -8.50 -7.53
N ARG A 90 5.67 -8.13 -7.11
CA ARG A 90 6.27 -8.52 -5.83
C ARG A 90 6.49 -7.27 -4.99
N TYR A 91 6.56 -7.45 -3.67
CA TYR A 91 6.85 -6.38 -2.74
C TYR A 91 8.09 -6.75 -1.96
N LYS A 92 9.00 -5.79 -1.79
CA LYS A 92 10.19 -5.95 -0.97
C LYS A 92 10.29 -4.82 0.05
N ILE A 93 10.73 -5.13 1.26
CA ILE A 93 11.17 -4.17 2.27
C ILE A 93 12.47 -4.71 2.87
N ASN A 94 13.43 -3.85 3.18
CA ASN A 94 14.71 -4.28 3.76
C ASN A 94 15.37 -5.46 3.00
N ASN A 95 15.32 -5.42 1.66
CA ASN A 95 15.80 -6.50 0.76
C ASN A 95 15.12 -7.87 0.90
N GLU A 96 14.05 -8.00 1.67
CA GLU A 96 13.25 -9.22 1.81
C GLU A 96 11.92 -9.12 1.05
N PHE A 97 11.53 -10.22 0.39
CA PHE A 97 10.26 -10.28 -0.34
C PHE A 97 9.09 -10.62 0.58
N ILE A 98 8.05 -9.80 0.53
CA ILE A 98 6.84 -9.96 1.34
C ILE A 98 5.69 -10.48 0.47
N PRO A 99 4.90 -11.45 0.96
CA PRO A 99 3.70 -11.91 0.26
C PRO A 99 2.68 -10.76 0.04
N PRO A 100 2.09 -10.63 -1.16
CA PRO A 100 1.10 -9.59 -1.45
C PRO A 100 -0.08 -9.54 -0.48
N ARG A 101 -0.48 -10.68 0.10
CA ARG A 101 -1.56 -10.76 1.10
C ARG A 101 -1.30 -9.91 2.35
N ILE A 102 -0.03 -9.73 2.72
CA ILE A 102 0.38 -8.93 3.89
C ILE A 102 0.26 -7.45 3.55
N ILE A 103 0.77 -7.05 2.37
CA ILE A 103 0.68 -5.66 1.90
C ILE A 103 -0.77 -5.23 1.67
N ARG A 104 -1.64 -6.14 1.20
CA ARG A 104 -3.08 -5.89 1.09
C ARG A 104 -3.76 -5.58 2.43
N GLN A 105 -3.23 -6.06 3.56
CA GLN A 105 -3.79 -5.68 4.88
C GLN A 105 -3.51 -4.22 5.22
N LEU A 106 -2.34 -3.72 4.81
CA LEU A 106 -1.96 -2.30 4.93
C LEU A 106 -2.80 -1.44 3.96
N GLU A 107 -3.01 -1.92 2.73
CA GLU A 107 -3.82 -1.23 1.72
C GLU A 107 -5.27 -1.07 2.18
N LYS A 108 -5.88 -2.14 2.73
CA LYS A 108 -7.24 -2.09 3.28
C LYS A 108 -7.44 -1.00 4.34
N ARG A 109 -6.37 -0.65 5.05
CA ARG A 109 -6.36 0.38 6.10
C ARG A 109 -6.02 1.77 5.56
N GLY A 110 -5.75 1.89 4.25
CA GLY A 110 -5.29 3.12 3.62
C GLY A 110 -3.84 3.50 3.98
N LEU A 111 -3.07 2.59 4.59
CA LEU A 111 -1.68 2.83 4.99
C LEU A 111 -0.71 2.80 3.79
N VAL A 112 -1.11 2.16 2.70
CA VAL A 112 -0.36 2.13 1.43
C VAL A 112 -1.34 2.15 0.26
N LYS A 113 -0.92 2.69 -0.88
CA LYS A 113 -1.71 2.67 -2.13
C LYS A 113 -1.00 1.77 -3.13
N LEU A 114 -1.60 0.63 -3.47
CA LEU A 114 -1.06 -0.24 -4.51
C LEU A 114 -1.56 0.27 -5.87
N GLY A 115 -0.65 0.82 -6.67
CA GLY A 115 -0.97 1.18 -8.05
C GLY A 115 -1.25 -0.09 -8.87
N GLY A 116 -2.44 -0.15 -9.48
CA GLY A 116 -2.84 -1.19 -10.45
C GLY A 116 -1.78 -1.45 -11.51
#